data_AF-A0A924W2J5-F1
#
_entry.id   AF-A0A924W2J5-F1
#
_cell.length_a   1.000
_cell.length_b   1.000
_cell.length_c   1.000
_cell.angle_alpha   90.00
_cell.angle_beta   90.00
_cell.angle_gamma   90.00
#
_symmetry.space_group_name_H-M   'P 1'
#
loop_
_entity.id
_entity.type
_entity.pdbx_description
1 polymer ?
#
loop_
_entity_poly.entity_id
_entity_poly.type
_entity_poly.pdbx_seq_one_letter_code
_entity_poly.pdbx_strand_id
1 'polypeptide(L)'
;FSEAPAPRNSASALNNCAGGPTTGACCLADGSCVSVSSTDCTAMTGAYNGDGSLCGVVNCPQPVVCPCDWNNDLSLNSQDFFDFIAAFFGAGADFNEDGQTNSQDFFDFLGCFFAPPATCP
;
A
#
# COMPACT_ATOMS: atom_id res chain seq x y z
N PHE A 1 -56.00 6.30 -40.36
CA PHE A 1 -54.76 5.76 -39.77
C PHE A 1 -53.65 6.69 -40.23
N SER A 2 -53.35 7.73 -39.45
CA SER A 2 -52.32 7.68 -38.39
C SER A 2 -50.96 7.92 -39.05
N GLU A 3 -50.27 9.05 -38.88
CA GLU A 3 -49.72 9.51 -37.61
C GLU A 3 -49.29 10.98 -37.69
N ALA A 4 -49.40 11.71 -36.57
CA ALA A 4 -48.85 13.05 -36.40
C ALA A 4 -47.30 13.04 -36.30
N PRO A 5 -46.60 14.16 -36.56
CA PRO A 5 -45.14 14.22 -36.44
C PRO A 5 -44.68 14.73 -35.06
N ALA A 6 -43.70 14.06 -34.45
CA ALA A 6 -42.74 14.60 -33.46
C ALA A 6 -41.68 13.54 -33.08
N PRO A 7 -40.50 13.90 -32.53
CA PRO A 7 -39.68 15.08 -32.78
C PRO A 7 -38.22 14.72 -33.12
N ARG A 8 -37.42 15.76 -33.41
CA ARG A 8 -35.97 15.73 -33.61
C ARG A 8 -35.25 15.19 -32.38
N ASN A 9 -34.44 14.14 -32.53
CA ASN A 9 -33.09 14.02 -31.95
C ASN A 9 -32.46 12.66 -32.32
N SER A 10 -31.51 12.68 -33.25
CA SER A 10 -30.27 11.89 -33.10
C SER A 10 -29.12 12.72 -33.62
N ALA A 11 -29.01 13.94 -33.07
CA ALA A 11 -27.78 14.70 -33.15
C ALA A 11 -27.02 14.43 -31.85
N SER A 12 -25.94 13.67 -31.96
CA SER A 12 -24.71 13.81 -31.16
C SER A 12 -23.72 12.83 -31.78
N ALA A 13 -22.91 13.25 -32.75
CA ALA A 13 -21.61 13.87 -32.50
C ALA A 13 -20.81 13.07 -31.48
N LEU A 14 -19.59 12.65 -31.85
CA LEU A 14 -18.54 12.31 -30.89
C LEU A 14 -18.31 13.52 -29.99
N ASN A 15 -19.11 13.65 -28.95
CA ASN A 15 -18.97 14.67 -27.94
C ASN A 15 -17.91 14.14 -26.99
N ASN A 16 -16.67 14.55 -27.22
CA ASN A 16 -15.50 14.31 -26.36
C ASN A 16 -15.63 14.99 -24.97
N CYS A 17 -16.81 14.91 -24.34
CA CYS A 17 -17.13 15.42 -23.00
C CYS A 17 -18.20 14.54 -22.30
N ALA A 18 -18.10 13.19 -22.35
CA ALA A 18 -19.07 12.30 -21.67
C ALA A 18 -18.50 10.95 -21.18
N GLY A 19 -17.26 10.97 -20.68
CA GLY A 19 -16.74 9.91 -19.84
C GLY A 19 -15.74 10.55 -18.90
N GLY A 20 -16.13 10.80 -17.65
CA GLY A 20 -15.13 11.08 -16.63
C GLY A 20 -14.08 9.95 -16.62
N PRO A 21 -12.86 10.18 -16.15
CA PRO A 21 -11.90 9.10 -15.98
C PRO A 21 -12.57 7.96 -15.21
N THR A 22 -12.86 6.83 -15.87
CA THR A 22 -13.48 5.64 -15.24
C THR A 22 -12.47 4.87 -14.39
N THR A 23 -11.30 5.46 -14.20
CA THR A 23 -10.19 4.98 -13.39
C THR A 23 -9.85 6.01 -12.33
N GLY A 24 -9.31 5.53 -11.24
CA GLY A 24 -8.90 6.31 -10.09
C GLY A 24 -7.80 5.61 -9.33
N ALA A 25 -7.27 6.29 -8.31
CA ALA A 25 -6.28 5.76 -7.40
C ALA A 25 -6.86 4.62 -6.56
N CYS A 26 -6.27 3.44 -6.69
CA CYS A 26 -6.53 2.27 -5.87
C CYS A 26 -5.34 2.05 -4.94
N CYS A 27 -5.56 2.20 -3.63
CA CYS A 27 -4.54 1.91 -2.62
C CYS A 27 -4.57 0.44 -2.27
N LEU A 28 -3.43 -0.23 -2.44
CA LEU A 28 -3.25 -1.63 -2.07
C LEU A 28 -2.68 -1.74 -0.64
N ALA A 29 -2.78 -2.92 -0.04
CA ALA A 29 -2.36 -3.15 1.35
C ALA A 29 -0.84 -3.04 1.56
N ASP A 30 -0.05 -3.22 0.50
CA ASP A 30 1.40 -3.02 0.49
C ASP A 30 1.81 -1.53 0.38
N GLY A 31 0.83 -0.62 0.43
CA GLY A 31 1.04 0.83 0.32
C GLY A 31 1.25 1.32 -1.10
N SER A 32 1.25 0.43 -2.10
CA SER A 32 1.32 0.83 -3.50
C SER A 32 -0.01 1.45 -3.96
N CYS A 33 0.08 2.28 -5.00
CA CYS A 33 -1.08 2.88 -5.63
C CYS A 33 -1.09 2.58 -7.13
N VAL A 34 -2.20 2.06 -7.63
CA VAL A 34 -2.41 1.80 -9.05
C VAL A 34 -3.63 2.56 -9.57
N SER A 35 -3.57 3.06 -10.80
CA SER A 35 -4.69 3.73 -11.46
C SER A 35 -5.51 2.72 -12.26
N VAL A 36 -6.62 2.25 -11.67
CA VAL A 36 -7.48 1.20 -12.24
C VAL A 36 -8.95 1.56 -12.07
N SER A 37 -9.86 0.78 -12.64
CA SER A 37 -11.31 0.97 -12.42
C SER A 37 -11.71 0.60 -10.98
N SER A 38 -12.84 1.10 -10.50
CA SER A 38 -13.39 0.71 -9.20
C SER A 38 -13.55 -0.81 -9.06
N THR A 39 -14.02 -1.48 -10.12
CA THR A 39 -14.19 -2.95 -10.17
C THR A 39 -12.87 -3.71 -10.12
N ASP A 40 -11.83 -3.22 -10.79
CA ASP A 40 -10.51 -3.85 -10.73
C ASP A 40 -9.86 -3.61 -9.35
N CYS A 41 -10.07 -2.43 -8.78
CA CYS A 41 -9.55 -2.10 -7.45
C CYS A 41 -10.13 -3.03 -6.38
N THR A 42 -11.44 -3.28 -6.40
CA THR A 42 -12.08 -4.22 -5.47
C THR A 42 -11.65 -5.67 -5.73
N ALA A 43 -11.40 -6.05 -6.99
CA ALA A 43 -10.84 -7.37 -7.32
C ALA A 43 -9.42 -7.56 -6.78
N MET A 44 -8.64 -6.47 -6.67
CA MET A 44 -7.32 -6.44 -6.02
C MET A 44 -7.40 -6.29 -4.50
N THR A 45 -8.60 -6.30 -3.90
CA THR A 45 -8.84 -6.03 -2.48
C THR A 45 -8.32 -4.66 -2.00
N GLY A 46 -8.15 -3.72 -2.92
CA GLY A 46 -7.69 -2.37 -2.63
C GLY A 46 -8.80 -1.40 -2.25
N ALA A 47 -8.41 -0.24 -1.72
CA ALA A 47 -9.30 0.87 -1.41
C ALA A 47 -9.33 1.88 -2.57
N TYR A 48 -10.48 2.00 -3.23
CA TYR A 48 -10.68 2.91 -4.35
C TYR A 48 -11.00 4.33 -3.86
N ASN A 49 -10.28 5.34 -4.37
CA ASN A 49 -10.42 6.74 -3.95
C ASN A 49 -11.34 7.56 -4.85
N GLY A 50 -12.04 6.91 -5.79
CA GLY A 50 -12.99 7.53 -6.70
C GLY A 50 -12.39 7.89 -8.06
N ASP A 51 -13.28 8.03 -9.04
CA ASP A 51 -12.96 8.36 -10.43
C ASP A 51 -12.20 9.69 -10.53
N GLY A 52 -11.10 9.69 -11.28
CA GLY A 52 -10.26 10.89 -11.47
C GLY A 52 -9.30 11.22 -10.32
N SER A 53 -9.29 10.43 -9.24
CA SER A 53 -8.24 10.53 -8.23
C SER A 53 -6.89 10.05 -8.80
N LEU A 54 -5.81 10.73 -8.42
CA LEU A 54 -4.45 10.46 -8.91
C LEU A 54 -3.60 9.85 -7.81
N CYS A 55 -2.88 8.77 -8.13
CA CYS A 55 -1.97 8.11 -7.18
C CYS A 55 -0.85 9.02 -6.65
N GLY A 56 -0.44 10.04 -7.41
CA GLY A 56 0.54 11.02 -6.94
C GLY A 56 0.00 12.04 -5.94
N VAL A 57 -1.30 12.05 -5.67
CA VAL A 57 -1.97 12.99 -4.76
C VAL A 57 -2.61 12.25 -3.58
N VAL A 58 -3.16 11.07 -3.81
CA VAL A 58 -3.75 10.23 -2.77
C VAL A 58 -2.66 9.69 -1.87
N ASN A 59 -2.81 9.89 -0.55
CA ASN A 59 -1.94 9.28 0.45
C ASN A 59 -2.46 7.87 0.78
N CYS A 60 -1.83 6.85 0.20
CA CYS A 60 -2.15 5.47 0.54
C CYS A 60 -1.51 5.08 1.88
N PRO A 61 -2.27 4.43 2.79
CA PRO A 61 -1.70 3.90 4.03
C PRO A 61 -0.50 3.03 3.71
N GLN A 62 0.66 3.40 4.23
CA GLN A 62 1.84 2.57 4.08
C GLN A 62 1.70 1.33 4.96
N PRO A 63 2.22 0.17 4.53
CA PRO A 63 2.22 -1.01 5.36
C PRO A 63 2.95 -0.69 6.66
N VAL A 64 2.39 -1.19 7.76
CA VAL A 64 3.06 -1.22 9.06
C VAL A 64 4.20 -2.21 8.90
N VAL A 65 5.38 -1.69 8.54
CA VAL A 65 6.63 -2.45 8.59
C VAL A 65 7.34 -2.05 9.86
N CYS A 66 7.58 -3.04 10.71
CA CYS A 66 8.36 -2.88 11.93
C CYS A 66 9.57 -3.81 11.85
N PRO A 67 10.73 -3.33 11.37
CA PRO A 67 11.91 -4.19 11.23
C PRO A 67 12.38 -4.81 12.55
N CYS A 68 12.07 -4.18 13.68
CA CYS A 68 12.38 -4.70 15.02
C CYS A 68 11.32 -5.63 15.61
N ASP A 69 10.17 -5.83 14.96
CA ASP A 69 9.29 -6.99 15.19
C ASP A 69 9.88 -8.18 14.44
N TRP A 70 10.83 -8.85 15.10
CA TRP A 70 11.73 -9.81 14.47
C TRP A 70 11.00 -11.09 14.05
N ASN A 71 9.99 -11.49 14.81
CA ASN A 71 9.21 -12.70 14.52
C ASN A 71 7.93 -12.41 13.71
N ASN A 72 7.65 -11.14 13.40
CA ASN A 72 6.50 -10.65 12.65
C ASN A 72 5.14 -10.99 13.29
N ASP A 73 5.06 -10.93 14.61
CA ASP A 73 3.83 -11.19 15.38
C ASP A 73 3.01 -9.92 15.71
N LEU A 74 3.45 -8.77 15.21
CA LEU A 74 2.88 -7.45 15.43
C LEU A 74 2.92 -6.99 16.90
N SER A 75 3.85 -7.51 17.70
CA SER A 75 4.04 -7.10 19.09
C SER A 75 5.51 -6.91 19.41
N LEU A 76 6.00 -5.66 19.47
CA LEU A 76 7.39 -5.39 19.84
C LEU A 76 7.66 -5.67 21.33
N ASN A 77 8.23 -6.82 21.65
CA ASN A 77 8.42 -7.27 23.03
C ASN A 77 9.69 -8.11 23.24
N SER A 78 9.83 -8.70 24.43
CA SER A 78 10.99 -9.52 24.78
C SER A 78 11.20 -10.72 23.85
N GLN A 79 10.14 -11.21 23.19
CA GLN A 79 10.22 -12.28 22.21
C GLN A 79 11.08 -11.87 21.01
N ASP A 80 10.85 -10.70 20.41
CA ASP A 80 11.66 -10.16 19.32
C ASP A 80 13.11 -9.97 19.71
N PHE A 81 13.32 -9.44 20.91
CA PHE A 81 14.65 -9.25 21.45
C PHE A 81 15.41 -10.57 21.53
N PHE A 82 14.80 -11.61 22.12
CA PHE A 82 15.48 -12.90 22.24
C PHE A 82 15.61 -13.64 20.91
N ASP A 83 14.65 -13.49 19.99
CA ASP A 83 14.72 -14.09 18.67
C ASP A 83 15.82 -13.43 17.81
N PHE A 84 15.97 -12.10 17.87
CA PHE A 84 17.08 -11.39 17.25
C PHE A 84 18.43 -11.85 17.82
N ILE A 85 18.56 -11.92 19.15
CA ILE A 85 19.81 -12.35 19.78
C ILE A 85 20.16 -13.81 19.41
N ALA A 86 19.16 -14.70 19.32
CA ALA A 86 19.37 -16.05 18.85
C ALA A 86 19.85 -16.09 17.38
N ALA A 87 19.24 -15.27 16.51
CA ALA A 87 19.66 -15.13 15.12
C ALA A 87 21.08 -14.54 14.99
N PHE A 88 21.43 -13.58 15.85
CA PHE A 88 22.74 -12.93 15.86
C PHE A 88 23.88 -13.91 16.14
N PHE A 89 23.71 -14.78 17.13
CA PHE A 89 24.67 -15.86 17.40
C PHE A 89 24.62 -16.99 16.37
N GLY A 90 23.55 -17.07 15.58
CA GLY A 90 23.41 -17.98 14.44
C GLY A 90 23.91 -17.44 13.10
N ALA A 91 24.48 -16.22 13.07
CA ALA A 91 24.89 -15.49 11.86
C ALA A 91 23.74 -15.23 10.86
N GLY A 92 22.51 -15.12 11.36
CA GLY A 92 21.31 -14.83 10.57
C GLY A 92 20.64 -13.51 10.96
N ALA A 93 21.37 -12.58 11.56
CA ALA A 93 20.86 -11.27 11.98
C ALA A 93 21.50 -10.15 11.16
N ASP A 94 21.21 -10.13 9.86
CA ASP A 94 21.54 -9.04 8.94
C ASP A 94 20.35 -8.06 8.91
N PHE A 95 20.35 -7.11 9.85
CA PHE A 95 19.23 -6.19 10.09
C PHE A 95 19.19 -5.06 9.06
N ASN A 96 20.35 -4.63 8.56
CA ASN A 96 20.46 -3.55 7.59
C ASN A 96 20.66 -4.03 6.14
N GLU A 97 20.60 -5.35 5.92
CA GLU A 97 20.68 -6.02 4.62
C GLU A 97 22.01 -5.79 3.88
N ASP A 98 23.13 -5.68 4.61
CA ASP A 98 24.47 -5.50 4.05
C ASP A 98 25.20 -6.82 3.71
N GLY A 99 24.57 -7.96 4.02
CA GLY A 99 25.10 -9.31 3.79
C GLY A 99 26.01 -9.83 4.90
N GLN A 100 26.12 -9.13 6.03
CA GLN A 100 26.88 -9.55 7.20
C GLN A 100 26.03 -9.49 8.46
N THR A 101 26.36 -10.31 9.46
CA THR A 101 25.84 -10.18 10.82
C THR A 101 26.97 -9.68 11.71
N ASN A 102 26.93 -8.41 12.08
CA ASN A 102 27.99 -7.77 12.86
C ASN A 102 27.43 -6.71 13.83
N SER A 103 28.32 -6.00 14.52
CA SER A 103 27.91 -5.02 15.53
C SER A 103 27.01 -3.91 14.97
N GLN A 104 27.04 -3.64 13.68
CA GLN A 104 26.15 -2.69 13.03
C GLN A 104 24.69 -3.15 13.14
N ASP A 105 24.39 -4.40 12.77
CA ASP A 105 23.04 -4.99 12.89
C ASP A 105 22.52 -4.97 14.31
N PHE A 106 23.42 -5.27 15.27
CA PHE A 106 23.09 -5.24 16.68
C PHE A 106 22.63 -3.85 17.12
N PHE A 107 23.38 -2.81 16.77
CA PHE A 107 23.01 -1.44 17.16
C PHE A 107 21.84 -0.89 16.34
N ASP A 108 21.68 -1.30 15.09
CA ASP A 108 20.54 -0.93 14.25
C ASP A 108 19.24 -1.54 14.82
N PHE A 109 19.27 -2.82 15.20
CA PHE A 109 18.16 -3.47 15.90
C PHE A 109 17.83 -2.80 17.22
N LEU A 110 18.81 -2.55 18.09
CA LEU A 110 18.56 -1.87 19.37
C LEU A 110 17.99 -0.45 19.18
N GLY A 111 18.46 0.26 18.15
CA GLY A 111 17.94 1.56 17.76
C GLY A 111 16.45 1.50 17.43
N CYS A 112 16.05 0.54 16.61
CA CYS A 112 14.64 0.30 16.30
C CYS A 112 13.86 -0.17 17.53
N PHE A 113 14.37 -1.14 18.29
CA PHE A 113 13.67 -1.78 19.40
C PHE A 113 13.34 -0.80 20.54
N PHE A 114 14.24 0.13 20.87
CA PHE A 114 14.01 1.11 21.94
C PHE A 114 13.43 2.45 21.45
N ALA A 115 13.47 2.72 20.15
CA ALA A 115 12.88 3.91 19.53
C ALA A 115 12.19 3.54 18.20
N PRO A 116 11.12 2.74 18.25
CA PRO A 116 10.49 2.20 17.06
C PRO A 116 9.87 3.31 16.20
N PRO A 117 9.90 3.17 14.85
CA PRO A 117 9.15 4.03 13.96
C PRO A 117 7.67 4.11 14.36
N ALA A 118 7.02 5.23 14.05
CA ALA A 118 5.58 5.41 14.33
C ALA A 118 4.68 4.39 13.60
N THR A 119 5.24 3.65 12.65
CA THR A 119 4.58 2.55 11.94
C THR A 119 4.68 1.22 12.67
N CYS A 120 5.47 1.08 13.74
CA CYS A 120 5.51 -0.12 14.57
C CYS A 120 4.34 -0.14 15.57
N PRO A 121 3.78 -1.33 15.87
CA PRO A 121 2.71 -1.52 16.86
C PRO A 121 3.13 -1.22 18.31
#